data_AF-A0A5J4Q4I1-F1
#
_entry.id   AF-A0A5J4Q4I1-F1
#
_cell.length_a   1.000
_cell.length_b   1.000
_cell.length_c   1.000
_cell.angle_alpha   90.00
_cell.angle_beta   90.00
_cell.angle_gamma   90.00
#
_symmetry.space_group_name_H-M   'P 1'
#
loop_
_entity.id
_entity.type
_entity.pdbx_description
1 polymer ?
#
loop_
_entity_poly.entity_id
_entity_poly.type
_entity_poly.pdbx_seq_one_letter_code
_entity_poly.pdbx_strand_id
1 'polypeptide(L)'
;MHIIRLWDDGKKHITVQDIFEKYSGQYVVEGVRFNSDNLNVFNVFQGFKYDKLEQVDESKIDMFINDLTYGTIAGGNKVVFEYILNWIAFIAQNAGQKTRTAIILQGLQRIGKNRFTDAISEMFSRYSQPNISTIEEFTGTFNSIVENVMFAVLNEMMNYNESKKGTAQAMKTIITDKTIRINEKNQPRRRAEN
;
A
#
# COMPACT_ATOMS: atom_id res chain seq x y z
N MET A 1 2.48 -6.97 -35.88
CA MET A 1 2.16 -7.99 -34.86
C MET A 1 3.22 -9.07 -34.97
N HIS A 2 4.14 -9.16 -34.00
CA HIS A 2 5.21 -10.15 -34.03
C HIS A 2 4.70 -11.48 -33.46
N ILE A 3 4.66 -12.52 -34.29
CA ILE A 3 4.26 -13.87 -33.89
C ILE A 3 5.53 -14.62 -33.50
N ILE A 4 5.67 -14.94 -32.21
CA ILE A 4 6.75 -15.78 -31.69
C ILE A 4 6.35 -17.24 -31.92
N ARG A 5 7.16 -17.98 -32.68
CA ARG A 5 6.94 -19.40 -33.03
C ARG A 5 7.85 -20.27 -32.16
N LEU A 6 7.28 -21.19 -31.39
CA LEU A 6 8.02 -21.88 -30.32
C LEU A 6 8.56 -23.28 -30.67
N TRP A 7 8.17 -23.94 -31.78
CA TRP A 7 8.93 -25.07 -32.36
C TRP A 7 8.39 -25.55 -33.73
N ASP A 8 9.22 -26.28 -34.48
CA ASP A 8 8.94 -26.95 -35.77
C ASP A 8 9.51 -28.38 -35.73
N ASP A 9 8.64 -29.40 -35.78
CA ASP A 9 9.00 -30.81 -35.96
C ASP A 9 7.93 -31.54 -36.80
N GLY A 10 7.56 -30.91 -37.91
CA GLY A 10 6.70 -31.50 -38.94
C GLY A 10 5.24 -31.78 -38.54
N LYS A 11 4.83 -31.48 -37.30
CA LYS A 11 3.44 -31.66 -36.82
C LYS A 11 2.92 -30.39 -36.15
N LYS A 12 2.21 -29.60 -36.97
CA LYS A 12 1.37 -28.43 -36.64
C LYS A 12 2.09 -27.28 -35.94
N HIS A 13 2.01 -26.09 -36.54
CA HIS A 13 2.50 -24.86 -35.90
C HIS A 13 1.69 -24.57 -34.63
N ILE A 14 2.41 -24.35 -33.52
CA ILE A 14 1.84 -23.97 -32.24
C ILE A 14 2.26 -22.53 -31.95
N THR A 15 1.28 -21.65 -31.82
CA THR A 15 1.46 -20.27 -31.38
C THR A 15 1.31 -20.15 -29.86
N VAL A 16 1.74 -19.02 -29.30
CA VAL A 16 1.48 -18.69 -27.89
C VAL A 16 -0.03 -18.69 -27.59
N GLN A 17 -0.85 -18.27 -28.56
CA GLN A 17 -2.31 -18.32 -28.45
C GLN A 17 -2.80 -19.77 -28.36
N ASP A 18 -2.29 -20.69 -29.19
CA ASP A 18 -2.66 -22.11 -29.13
C ASP A 18 -2.31 -22.75 -27.76
N ILE A 19 -1.18 -22.35 -27.18
CA ILE A 19 -0.78 -22.78 -25.82
C ILE A 19 -1.75 -22.21 -24.78
N PHE A 20 -2.06 -20.92 -24.87
CA PHE A 20 -2.96 -20.26 -23.92
C PHE A 20 -4.38 -20.83 -24.00
N GLU A 21 -4.90 -21.11 -25.19
CA GLU A 21 -6.22 -21.72 -25.36
C GLU A 21 -6.26 -23.14 -24.80
N LYS A 22 -5.23 -23.96 -25.11
CA LYS A 22 -5.13 -25.36 -24.66
C LYS A 22 -5.00 -25.49 -23.15
N TYR A 23 -4.25 -24.59 -22.52
CA TYR A 23 -3.98 -24.62 -21.07
C TYR A 23 -4.67 -23.48 -20.31
N SER A 24 -5.68 -22.84 -20.90
CA SER A 24 -6.38 -21.67 -20.33
C SER A 24 -6.82 -21.91 -18.89
N GLY A 25 -7.40 -23.09 -18.61
CA GLY A 25 -7.82 -23.50 -17.27
C GLY A 25 -6.70 -23.61 -16.23
N GLN A 26 -5.43 -23.77 -16.65
CA GLN A 26 -4.27 -23.79 -15.77
C GLN A 26 -3.76 -22.38 -15.43
N TYR A 27 -4.22 -21.36 -16.16
CA TYR A 27 -3.91 -19.94 -15.91
C TYR A 27 -5.06 -19.20 -15.20
N VAL A 28 -6.12 -19.91 -14.82
CA VAL A 28 -7.24 -19.34 -14.05
C VAL A 28 -6.89 -19.41 -12.57
N VAL A 29 -6.93 -18.25 -11.91
CA VAL A 29 -6.92 -18.14 -10.47
C VAL A 29 -8.34 -17.83 -9.97
N GLU A 30 -8.69 -18.31 -8.79
CA GLU A 30 -9.96 -18.06 -8.11
C GLU A 30 -10.19 -16.56 -7.85
N GLY A 31 -9.12 -15.78 -7.79
CA GLY A 31 -9.16 -14.32 -7.68
C GLY A 31 -7.79 -13.69 -7.47
N VAL A 32 -7.80 -12.40 -7.19
CA VAL A 32 -6.62 -11.60 -6.85
C VAL A 32 -6.79 -11.12 -5.40
N ARG A 33 -5.76 -11.28 -4.57
CA ARG A 33 -5.71 -10.77 -3.19
C ARG A 33 -4.40 -10.07 -2.93
N PHE A 34 -4.40 -9.14 -1.97
CA PHE A 34 -3.17 -8.42 -1.68
C PHE A 34 -2.11 -9.36 -1.12
N ASN A 35 -2.44 -10.15 -0.10
CA ASN A 35 -1.54 -11.14 0.48
C ASN A 35 -2.32 -12.42 0.82
N SER A 36 -1.89 -13.57 0.30
CA SER A 36 -2.61 -14.84 0.45
C SER A 36 -1.67 -16.03 0.29
N ASP A 37 -1.83 -17.04 1.15
CA ASP A 37 -1.14 -18.32 1.07
C ASP A 37 -1.88 -19.36 0.20
N ASN A 38 -3.10 -19.04 -0.25
CA ASN A 38 -3.86 -19.90 -1.17
C ASN A 38 -3.23 -19.89 -2.57
N LEU A 39 -2.73 -21.04 -3.01
CA LEU A 39 -2.09 -21.26 -4.32
C LEU A 39 -3.03 -21.01 -5.52
N ASN A 40 -4.34 -21.08 -5.31
CA ASN A 40 -5.33 -20.81 -6.36
C ASN A 40 -5.64 -19.32 -6.50
N VAL A 41 -5.09 -18.45 -5.66
CA VAL A 41 -5.30 -17.00 -5.68
C VAL A 41 -4.00 -16.32 -6.09
N PHE A 42 -4.11 -15.33 -6.98
CA PHE A 42 -2.96 -14.52 -7.33
C PHE A 42 -2.63 -13.54 -6.18
N ASN A 43 -1.43 -13.69 -5.61
CA ASN A 43 -0.91 -12.84 -4.55
C ASN A 43 -0.19 -11.62 -5.14
N VAL A 44 -0.67 -10.41 -4.85
CA VAL A 44 -0.07 -9.15 -5.33
C VAL A 44 1.15 -8.74 -4.49
N PHE A 45 1.22 -9.16 -3.24
CA PHE A 45 2.34 -8.92 -2.35
C PHE A 45 3.49 -9.87 -2.70
N GLN A 46 4.61 -9.28 -3.11
CA GLN A 46 5.80 -9.98 -3.61
C GLN A 46 6.99 -9.80 -2.65
N GLY A 47 6.70 -9.43 -1.39
CA GLY A 47 7.72 -9.04 -0.42
C GLY A 47 8.11 -7.56 -0.49
N PHE A 48 8.84 -7.10 0.52
CA PHE A 48 9.33 -5.73 0.58
C PHE A 48 10.54 -5.51 -0.34
N LYS A 49 10.85 -4.25 -0.64
CA LYS A 49 12.03 -3.87 -1.43
C LYS A 49 13.34 -4.29 -0.76
N TYR A 50 13.36 -4.34 0.57
CA TYR A 50 14.54 -4.62 1.37
C TYR A 50 14.42 -5.96 2.08
N ASP A 51 15.54 -6.66 2.19
CA ASP A 51 15.63 -7.92 2.91
C ASP A 51 15.65 -7.70 4.43
N LYS A 52 15.12 -8.69 5.15
CA LYS A 52 15.21 -8.72 6.61
C LYS A 52 16.66 -9.00 7.02
N LEU A 53 17.23 -8.13 7.85
CA LEU A 53 18.56 -8.32 8.43
C LEU A 53 18.48 -9.19 9.69
N GLU A 54 19.45 -10.09 9.87
CA GLU A 54 19.60 -10.88 11.11
C GLU A 54 20.18 -10.06 12.27
N GLN A 55 21.02 -9.06 11.94
CA GLN A 55 21.63 -8.14 12.90
C GLN A 55 21.41 -6.71 12.42
N VAL A 56 21.15 -5.80 13.37
CA VAL A 56 20.90 -4.39 13.10
C VAL A 56 22.03 -3.57 13.72
N ASP A 57 22.64 -2.72 12.92
CA ASP A 57 23.56 -1.69 13.40
C ASP A 57 22.73 -0.49 13.88
N GLU A 58 22.51 -0.41 15.19
CA GLU A 58 21.68 0.63 15.80
C GLU A 58 22.16 2.05 15.48
N SER A 59 23.48 2.24 15.27
CA SER A 59 24.05 3.55 14.96
C SER A 59 23.52 4.15 13.66
N LYS A 60 23.09 3.31 12.70
CA LYS A 60 22.56 3.75 11.41
C LYS A 60 21.10 4.21 11.48
N ILE A 61 20.37 3.73 12.49
CA ILE A 61 18.94 4.05 12.67
C ILE A 61 18.70 5.00 13.84
N ASP A 62 19.71 5.24 14.67
CA ASP A 62 19.66 6.07 15.87
C ASP A 62 18.99 7.43 15.61
N MET A 63 19.43 8.14 14.56
CA MET A 63 18.83 9.43 14.18
C MET A 63 17.34 9.33 13.82
N PHE A 64 16.91 8.24 13.17
CA PHE A 64 15.50 8.03 12.84
C PHE A 64 14.68 7.70 14.10
N ILE A 65 15.21 6.85 14.97
CA ILE A 65 14.53 6.37 16.17
C ILE A 65 14.50 7.47 17.25
N ASN A 66 15.66 7.98 17.66
CA ASN A 66 15.81 8.84 18.83
C ASN A 66 15.55 10.32 18.51
N ASP A 67 16.21 10.89 17.50
CA ASP A 67 16.05 12.32 17.22
C ASP A 67 14.72 12.62 16.52
N LEU A 68 14.42 11.88 15.46
CA LEU A 68 13.24 12.12 14.65
C LEU A 68 11.99 11.54 15.32
N THR A 69 11.94 10.23 15.57
CA THR A 69 10.69 9.61 16.05
C THR A 69 10.40 9.95 17.50
N TYR A 70 11.35 9.78 18.42
CA TYR A 70 11.16 10.11 19.83
C TYR A 70 11.18 11.62 20.11
N GLY A 71 12.26 12.30 19.72
CA GLY A 71 12.45 13.73 20.02
C GLY A 71 11.46 14.64 19.30
N THR A 72 11.29 14.44 18.00
CA THR A 72 10.51 15.36 17.15
C THR A 72 9.04 14.94 17.02
N ILE A 73 8.77 13.70 16.61
CA ILE A 73 7.40 13.26 16.30
C ILE A 73 6.60 12.96 17.57
N ALA A 74 7.19 12.24 18.52
CA ALA A 74 6.56 11.97 19.81
C ALA A 74 6.76 13.10 20.83
N GLY A 75 7.58 14.11 20.52
CA GLY A 75 7.82 15.26 21.40
C GLY A 75 8.43 14.86 22.76
N GLY A 76 9.26 13.83 22.79
CA GLY A 76 9.84 13.27 24.01
C GLY A 76 8.85 12.44 24.86
N ASN A 77 7.65 12.15 24.37
CA ASN A 77 6.68 11.32 25.08
C ASN A 77 6.92 9.83 24.78
N LYS A 78 7.44 9.11 25.78
CA LYS A 78 7.76 7.67 25.67
C LYS A 78 6.57 6.80 25.27
N VAL A 79 5.37 7.06 25.81
CA VAL A 79 4.17 6.26 25.51
C VAL A 79 3.75 6.43 24.04
N VAL A 80 3.77 7.67 23.55
CA VAL A 80 3.47 7.97 22.15
C VAL A 80 4.51 7.37 21.22
N PHE A 81 5.79 7.47 21.57
CA PHE A 81 6.89 6.89 20.82
C PHE A 81 6.76 5.36 20.69
N GLU A 82 6.53 4.65 21.79
CA GLU A 82 6.31 3.20 21.79
C GLU A 82 5.09 2.81 20.94
N TYR A 83 4.00 3.59 21.02
CA TYR A 83 2.83 3.37 20.18
C TYR A 83 3.16 3.51 18.68
N ILE A 84 3.91 4.55 18.29
CA ILE A 84 4.31 4.78 16.89
C ILE A 84 5.16 3.62 16.38
N LEU A 85 6.17 3.18 17.14
CA LEU A 85 7.03 2.07 16.73
C LEU A 85 6.25 0.76 16.59
N ASN A 86 5.38 0.44 17.56
CA ASN A 86 4.51 -0.74 17.50
C ASN A 86 3.54 -0.67 16.31
N TRP A 87 3.03 0.52 15.99
CA TRP A 87 2.16 0.73 14.85
C TRP A 87 2.89 0.47 13.51
N ILE A 88 4.12 0.98 13.36
CA ILE A 88 4.95 0.70 12.17
C ILE A 88 5.30 -0.80 12.08
N ALA A 89 5.70 -1.41 13.20
CA ALA A 89 6.04 -2.83 13.28
C ALA A 89 4.85 -3.72 12.89
N PHE A 90 3.64 -3.38 13.38
CA PHE A 90 2.42 -4.11 13.03
C PHE A 90 2.19 -4.12 11.51
N ILE A 91 2.32 -2.97 10.84
CA ILE A 91 2.12 -2.86 9.39
C ILE A 91 3.14 -3.73 8.63
N ALA A 92 4.42 -3.66 9.04
CA ALA A 92 5.49 -4.43 8.40
C ALA A 92 5.33 -5.94 8.58
N GLN A 93 4.85 -6.39 9.75
CA GLN A 93 4.70 -7.81 10.07
C GLN A 93 3.40 -8.42 9.54
N ASN A 94 2.36 -7.60 9.32
CA ASN A 94 1.02 -8.07 8.96
C ASN A 94 0.58 -7.49 7.61
N ALA A 95 1.34 -7.79 6.55
CA ALA A 95 1.04 -7.33 5.19
C ALA A 95 -0.38 -7.74 4.75
N GLY A 96 -1.16 -6.75 4.32
CA GLY A 96 -2.58 -6.92 3.95
C GLY A 96 -3.58 -6.77 5.10
N GLN A 97 -3.12 -6.49 6.33
CA GLN A 97 -4.02 -6.23 7.46
C GLN A 97 -4.10 -4.74 7.80
N LYS A 98 -5.34 -4.25 7.98
CA LYS A 98 -5.59 -2.88 8.46
C LYS A 98 -5.23 -2.73 9.94
N THR A 99 -4.51 -1.67 10.23
CA THR A 99 -4.31 -1.14 11.61
C THR A 99 -5.62 -0.65 12.22
N ARG A 100 -6.61 -0.27 11.39
CA ARG A 100 -7.85 0.42 11.77
C ARG A 100 -7.63 1.71 12.55
N THR A 101 -6.44 2.29 12.42
CA THR A 101 -6.02 3.52 13.08
C THR A 101 -5.21 4.37 12.09
N ALA A 102 -5.32 5.69 12.23
CA ALA A 102 -4.51 6.65 11.50
C ALA A 102 -3.82 7.58 12.51
N ILE A 103 -2.57 7.92 12.23
CA ILE A 103 -1.78 8.86 13.05
C ILE A 103 -1.87 10.24 12.40
N ILE A 104 -2.20 11.26 13.20
CA ILE A 104 -2.26 12.65 12.75
C ILE A 104 -1.04 13.39 13.31
N LEU A 105 -0.21 13.92 12.42
CA LEU A 105 0.98 14.68 12.79
C LEU A 105 0.73 16.19 12.72
N GLN A 106 0.46 16.81 13.87
CA GLN A 106 0.27 18.26 13.99
C GLN A 106 1.52 18.94 14.55
N GLY A 107 1.86 20.10 14.00
CA GLY A 107 3.06 20.84 14.38
C GLY A 107 3.46 21.87 13.32
N LEU A 108 4.49 22.66 13.61
CA LEU A 108 5.00 23.66 12.67
C LEU A 108 5.47 23.02 11.35
N GLN A 109 5.46 23.79 10.27
CA GLN A 109 6.09 23.34 9.03
C GLN A 109 7.60 23.16 9.22
N ARG A 110 8.20 22.27 8.43
CA ARG A 110 9.66 21.99 8.39
C ARG A 110 10.26 21.40 9.68
N ILE A 111 9.45 20.86 10.57
CA ILE A 111 9.94 20.17 11.77
C ILE A 111 10.41 18.72 11.52
N GLY A 112 10.18 18.15 10.33
CA GLY A 112 10.59 16.77 10.02
C GLY A 112 9.45 15.78 9.83
N LYS A 113 8.18 16.21 9.90
CA LYS A 113 7.00 15.36 9.64
C LYS A 113 7.10 14.58 8.32
N ASN A 114 7.44 15.26 7.23
CA ASN A 114 7.60 14.61 5.94
C ASN A 114 8.80 13.67 5.92
N ARG A 115 9.93 14.03 6.56
CA ARG A 115 11.10 13.13 6.65
C ARG A 115 10.77 11.82 7.35
N PHE A 116 9.94 11.88 8.39
CA PHE A 116 9.46 10.70 9.10
C PHE A 116 8.59 9.82 8.18
N THR A 117 7.61 10.41 7.48
CA THR A 117 6.74 9.65 6.58
C THR A 117 7.48 9.15 5.33
N ASP A 118 8.42 9.92 4.79
CA ASP A 118 9.21 9.56 3.61
C ASP A 118 10.05 8.30 3.85
N ALA A 119 10.66 8.18 5.03
CA ALA A 119 11.44 7.00 5.39
C ALA A 119 10.56 5.74 5.48
N ILE A 120 9.37 5.85 6.05
CA ILE A 120 8.41 4.75 6.16
C ILE A 120 7.85 4.39 4.77
N SER A 121 7.52 5.40 3.96
CA SER A 121 7.10 5.20 2.57
C SER A 121 8.18 4.51 1.75
N GLU A 122 9.45 4.87 1.91
CA GLU A 122 10.55 4.19 1.21
C GLU A 122 10.68 2.73 1.67
N MET A 123 10.52 2.45 2.97
CA MET A 123 10.53 1.08 3.51
C MET A 123 9.44 0.20 2.87
N PHE A 124 8.22 0.73 2.68
CA PHE A 124 7.12 0.02 2.04
C PHE A 124 7.11 0.15 0.49
N SER A 125 7.87 1.10 -0.04
CA SER A 125 8.12 1.37 -1.45
C SER A 125 6.83 1.31 -2.30
N ARG A 126 6.73 0.31 -3.18
CA ARG A 126 5.61 0.07 -4.11
C ARG A 126 4.24 -0.10 -3.43
N TYR A 127 4.22 -0.39 -2.14
CA TYR A 127 3.00 -0.51 -1.33
C TYR A 127 2.70 0.76 -0.53
N SER A 128 3.34 1.88 -0.87
CA SER A 128 3.13 3.16 -0.22
C SER A 128 2.64 4.24 -1.19
N GLN A 129 1.86 5.18 -0.66
CA GLN A 129 1.52 6.43 -1.32
C GLN A 129 2.06 7.60 -0.48
N PRO A 130 3.26 8.12 -0.78
CA PRO A 130 3.98 9.07 0.08
C PRO A 130 3.40 10.48 0.09
N ASN A 131 2.54 10.82 -0.86
CA ASN A 131 1.98 12.16 -0.95
C ASN A 131 0.64 12.17 -1.68
N ILE A 132 -0.44 11.98 -0.94
CA ILE A 132 -1.80 12.19 -1.45
C ILE A 132 -2.23 13.59 -1.06
N SER A 133 -2.43 14.41 -2.07
CA SER A 133 -2.66 15.85 -1.95
C SER A 133 -4.13 16.19 -1.70
N THR A 134 -5.03 15.31 -2.13
CA THR A 134 -6.48 15.56 -2.08
C THR A 134 -7.21 14.33 -1.56
N ILE A 135 -8.24 14.52 -0.74
CA ILE A 135 -9.08 13.41 -0.28
C ILE A 135 -9.97 12.87 -1.41
N GLU A 136 -10.17 13.66 -2.44
CA GLU A 136 -10.84 13.30 -3.68
C GLU A 136 -10.13 12.13 -4.39
N GLU A 137 -8.81 11.97 -4.22
CA GLU A 137 -8.08 10.80 -4.73
C GLU A 137 -8.49 9.49 -4.02
N PHE A 138 -8.97 9.57 -2.77
CA PHE A 138 -9.51 8.43 -2.04
C PHE A 138 -11.02 8.21 -2.27
N THR A 139 -11.75 9.31 -2.36
CA THR A 139 -13.23 9.34 -2.21
C THR A 139 -13.97 9.69 -3.49
N GLY A 140 -13.24 10.19 -4.48
CA GLY A 140 -13.76 10.62 -5.76
C GLY A 140 -14.16 9.46 -6.66
N THR A 141 -14.58 9.81 -7.87
CA THR A 141 -15.07 8.82 -8.84
C THR A 141 -13.99 7.81 -9.22
N PHE A 142 -12.71 8.21 -9.31
CA PHE A 142 -11.62 7.31 -9.64
C PHE A 142 -10.63 7.24 -8.47
N ASN A 143 -10.46 6.05 -7.89
CA ASN A 143 -9.76 5.86 -6.62
C ASN A 143 -8.81 4.65 -6.64
N SER A 144 -8.32 4.23 -7.81
CA SER A 144 -7.39 3.10 -7.92
C SER A 144 -6.05 3.33 -7.20
N ILE A 145 -5.71 4.57 -6.85
CA ILE A 145 -4.49 4.91 -6.11
C ILE A 145 -4.40 4.23 -4.74
N VAL A 146 -5.54 3.84 -4.16
CA VAL A 146 -5.61 3.20 -2.83
C VAL A 146 -5.60 1.67 -2.90
N GLU A 147 -5.67 1.10 -4.10
CA GLU A 147 -5.65 -0.35 -4.30
C GLU A 147 -4.24 -0.90 -4.06
N ASN A 148 -4.12 -1.99 -3.30
CA ASN A 148 -2.84 -2.64 -2.97
C ASN A 148 -1.85 -1.72 -2.21
N VAL A 149 -2.36 -0.79 -1.39
CA VAL A 149 -1.55 0.13 -0.58
C VAL A 149 -1.58 -0.27 0.89
N MET A 150 -0.40 -0.39 1.51
CA MET A 150 -0.22 -0.67 2.94
C MET A 150 -0.07 0.61 3.77
N PHE A 151 0.53 1.66 3.19
CA PHE A 151 0.81 2.91 3.89
C PHE A 151 0.54 4.11 2.99
N ALA A 152 -0.30 5.03 3.44
CA ALA A 152 -0.63 6.23 2.68
C ALA A 152 -0.47 7.48 3.56
N VAL A 153 0.12 8.51 2.98
CA VAL A 153 0.36 9.80 3.63
C VAL A 153 -0.54 10.83 2.97
N LEU A 154 -1.42 11.42 3.76
CA LEU A 154 -2.30 12.49 3.33
C LEU A 154 -1.69 13.81 3.79
N ASN A 155 -1.05 14.53 2.87
CA ASN A 155 -0.44 15.81 3.17
C ASN A 155 -1.47 16.92 2.97
N GLU A 156 -1.58 17.81 3.95
CA GLU A 156 -2.41 19.01 3.89
C GLU A 156 -3.82 18.73 3.37
N MET A 157 -4.65 18.07 4.20
CA MET A 157 -6.09 18.06 3.92
C MET A 157 -6.58 19.51 3.86
N MET A 158 -6.82 20.01 2.65
CA MET A 158 -7.42 21.32 2.47
C MET A 158 -8.70 21.37 3.30
N ASN A 159 -8.86 22.45 4.07
CA ASN A 159 -10.09 22.77 4.77
C ASN A 159 -11.18 23.07 3.73
N TYR A 160 -11.74 22.04 3.10
CA TYR A 160 -12.92 22.20 2.26
C TYR A 160 -14.08 22.61 3.16
N ASN A 161 -14.38 23.90 3.14
CA ASN A 161 -15.33 24.55 4.06
C ASN A 161 -16.79 24.10 3.85
N GLU A 162 -17.11 23.26 2.87
CA GLU A 162 -18.51 22.93 2.55
C GLU A 162 -18.97 21.51 2.86
N SER A 163 -18.11 20.55 3.25
CA SER A 163 -18.63 19.26 3.76
C SER A 163 -17.70 18.47 4.69
N LYS A 164 -17.13 19.11 5.73
CA LYS A 164 -16.31 18.42 6.76
C LYS A 164 -16.87 17.08 7.27
N LYS A 165 -18.21 16.93 7.33
CA LYS A 165 -18.89 15.68 7.72
C LYS A 165 -18.75 14.54 6.68
N GLY A 166 -18.87 14.83 5.39
CA GLY A 166 -18.77 13.83 4.32
C GLY A 166 -17.36 13.27 4.22
N THR A 167 -16.37 14.17 4.25
CA THR A 167 -14.93 13.84 4.25
C THR A 167 -14.54 12.99 5.45
N ALA A 168 -14.99 13.34 6.66
CA ALA A 168 -14.71 12.57 7.87
C ALA A 168 -15.31 11.17 7.83
N GLN A 169 -16.54 11.03 7.32
CA GLN A 169 -17.17 9.72 7.18
C GLN A 169 -16.43 8.84 6.17
N ALA A 170 -16.00 9.42 5.05
CA ALA A 170 -15.26 8.69 4.04
C ALA A 170 -13.87 8.24 4.54
N MET A 171 -13.14 9.10 5.27
CA MET A 171 -11.90 8.71 5.95
C MET A 171 -12.11 7.54 6.89
N LYS A 172 -13.18 7.58 7.70
CA LYS A 172 -13.49 6.51 8.63
C LYS A 172 -13.63 5.18 7.90
N THR A 173 -14.42 5.15 6.83
CA THR A 173 -14.60 3.97 5.97
C THR A 173 -13.26 3.47 5.42
N ILE A 174 -12.40 4.36 4.89
CA ILE A 174 -11.08 3.97 4.35
C ILE A 174 -10.17 3.36 5.43
N ILE A 175 -10.25 3.86 6.66
CA ILE A 175 -9.44 3.37 7.78
C ILE A 175 -9.98 2.04 8.32
N THR A 176 -11.31 1.88 8.40
CA THR A 176 -11.92 0.76 9.16
C THR A 176 -12.40 -0.40 8.31
N ASP A 177 -12.86 -0.15 7.09
CA ASP A 177 -13.57 -1.15 6.31
C ASP A 177 -12.59 -2.17 5.72
N LYS A 178 -13.00 -3.43 5.67
CA LYS A 178 -12.17 -4.53 5.15
C LYS A 178 -12.04 -4.54 3.64
N THR A 179 -12.98 -3.91 2.94
CA THR A 179 -13.04 -3.92 1.48
C THR A 179 -13.37 -2.53 0.99
N ILE A 180 -12.73 -2.12 -0.10
CA ILE A 180 -13.00 -0.86 -0.78
C ILE A 180 -13.48 -1.14 -2.19
N ARG A 181 -14.37 -0.27 -2.69
CA ARG A 181 -14.79 -0.32 -4.08
C ARG A 181 -13.80 0.48 -4.91
N ILE A 182 -13.14 -0.19 -5.84
CA ILE A 182 -12.19 0.44 -6.75
C ILE A 182 -12.91 0.76 -8.06
N ASN A 183 -12.77 2.00 -8.49
CA ASN A 183 -13.20 2.47 -9.80
C ASN A 183 -11.98 3.06 -10.51
N GLU A 184 -11.52 2.36 -11.54
CA GLU A 184 -10.40 2.80 -12.37
C GLU A 184 -10.95 3.22 -13.74
N LYS A 185 -10.34 4.24 -14.36
CA LYS A 185 -10.82 4.76 -15.63
C LYS A 185 -10.71 3.69 -16.71
N ASN A 186 -11.79 3.50 -17.47
CA ASN A 186 -11.92 2.49 -18.53
C ASN A 186 -11.80 1.03 -18.06
N GLN A 187 -12.00 0.77 -16.76
CA GLN A 187 -12.02 -0.58 -16.20
C GLN A 187 -13.36 -0.86 -15.50
N PRO A 188 -13.82 -2.12 -15.48
CA PRO A 188 -14.96 -2.51 -14.65
C PRO A 188 -14.69 -2.21 -13.18
N ARG A 189 -15.74 -1.72 -12.50
CA ARG A 189 -15.69 -1.54 -11.05
C ARG A 189 -15.50 -2.88 -10.36
N ARG A 190 -14.61 -2.92 -9.38
CA ARG A 190 -14.28 -4.13 -8.62
C ARG A 190 -14.26 -3.86 -7.13
N ARG A 191 -14.36 -4.92 -6.34
CA ARG A 191 -14.09 -4.87 -4.90
C ARG A 191 -12.65 -5.34 -4.70
N ALA A 192 -11.88 -4.57 -3.94
CA ALA A 192 -10.55 -4.94 -3.50
C ALA A 192 -10.53 -5.07 -1.98
N GLU A 193 -9.59 -5.87 -1.48
CA GLU A 193 -9.20 -5.82 -0.07
C GLU A 193 -8.64 -4.42 0.20
N ASN A 194 -9.11 -3.81 1.28
CA ASN A 194 -8.69 -2.48 1.67
C ASN A 194 -7.48 -2.59 2.59
#